data_AF-A0A957N8L6-F1
#
_entry.id   AF-A0A957N8L6-F1
#
_cell.length_a   1.000
_cell.length_b   1.000
_cell.length_c   1.000
_cell.angle_alpha   90.00
_cell.angle_beta   90.00
_cell.angle_gamma   90.00
#
_symmetry.space_group_name_H-M   'P 1'
#
loop_
_entity.id
_entity.type
_entity.pdbx_description
1 polymer ?
#
loop_
_entity_poly.entity_id
_entity_poly.type
_entity_poly.pdbx_seq_one_letter_code
_entity_poly.pdbx_strand_id
1 'polypeptide(L)' 'MTEERILVDWKALKKLGFPYSRQHTYRLVAAGVFPAPLKFGAYAGSRVAWRWKDVRNFLDDLQPVSVSIDES' A
#
# COMPACT_ATOMS: atom_id res chain seq x y z
N MET A 1 3.88 -12.99 -14.39
CA MET A 1 3.34 -11.63 -14.66
C MET A 1 1.86 -11.49 -14.23
N THR A 2 1.43 -12.09 -13.13
CA THR A 2 0.01 -12.09 -12.69
C THR A 2 -0.25 -11.08 -11.57
N GLU A 3 0.79 -10.75 -10.79
CA GLU A 3 0.71 -9.89 -9.61
C GLU A 3 0.37 -8.42 -9.93
N GLU A 4 0.67 -7.96 -11.16
CA GLU A 4 0.38 -6.57 -11.57
C GLU A 4 -1.11 -6.25 -11.67
N ARG A 5 -1.96 -7.28 -11.77
CA ARG A 5 -3.43 -7.13 -11.86
C ARG A 5 -4.13 -7.31 -10.51
N ILE A 6 -3.37 -7.62 -9.45
CA ILE A 6 -3.96 -7.87 -8.13
C ILE A 6 -4.31 -6.53 -7.48
N LEU A 7 -5.53 -6.45 -6.97
CA LEU A 7 -6.03 -5.31 -6.22
C LEU A 7 -6.09 -5.63 -4.73
N VAL A 8 -5.64 -4.68 -3.92
CA VAL A 8 -5.57 -4.76 -2.47
C VAL A 8 -6.61 -3.80 -1.91
N ASP A 9 -7.70 -4.33 -1.36
CA ASP A 9 -8.65 -3.50 -0.63
C ASP A 9 -8.18 -3.23 0.80
N TRP A 10 -8.97 -2.45 1.55
CA TRP A 10 -8.60 -2.07 2.91
C TRP A 10 -8.42 -3.25 3.86
N LYS A 11 -9.22 -4.31 3.70
CA LYS A 11 -9.13 -5.52 4.54
C LYS A 11 -7.85 -6.27 4.24
N ALA A 12 -7.50 -6.40 2.96
CA ALA A 12 -6.25 -7.00 2.53
C ALA A 12 -5.04 -6.17 3.00
N LEU A 13 -5.08 -4.85 2.87
CA LEU A 13 -4.00 -3.96 3.32
C LEU A 13 -3.66 -4.17 4.81
N LYS A 14 -4.69 -4.26 5.67
CA LYS A 14 -4.50 -4.53 7.10
C LYS A 14 -3.90 -5.92 7.37
N LYS A 15 -4.27 -6.94 6.57
CA LYS A 15 -3.68 -8.28 6.69
C LYS A 15 -2.21 -8.32 6.30
N LEU A 16 -1.76 -7.41 5.44
CA LEU A 16 -0.35 -7.26 5.05
C LEU A 16 0.49 -6.53 6.11
N GLY A 17 -0.06 -6.22 7.28
CA GLY A 17 0.66 -5.53 8.34
C GLY A 17 0.71 -4.01 8.16
N PHE A 18 -0.09 -3.43 7.26
CA PHE A 18 -0.08 -1.99 7.03
C PHE A 18 -0.35 -1.21 8.33
N PRO A 19 0.59 -0.36 8.76
CA PRO A 19 0.64 0.11 10.15
C PRO A 19 -0.31 1.29 10.41
N TYR A 20 -0.80 1.95 9.37
CA TYR A 20 -1.52 3.21 9.50
C TYR A 20 -3.04 3.04 9.56
N SER A 21 -3.68 4.03 10.19
CA SER A 21 -5.14 4.19 10.17
C SER A 21 -5.61 4.71 8.81
N ARG A 22 -6.92 4.61 8.54
CA ARG A 22 -7.49 5.10 7.28
C ARG A 22 -7.24 6.61 7.09
N GLN A 23 -7.46 7.43 8.13
CA GLN A 23 -7.22 8.87 8.05
C GLN A 23 -5.75 9.20 7.76
N HIS A 24 -4.82 8.56 8.46
CA HIS A 24 -3.39 8.76 8.23
C HIS A 24 -3.02 8.37 6.79
N THR A 25 -3.58 7.27 6.29
CA THR A 25 -3.33 6.81 4.91
C THR A 25 -3.75 7.84 3.88
N TYR A 26 -4.92 8.45 4.03
CA TYR A 26 -5.34 9.53 3.13
C TYR A 26 -4.45 10.77 3.24
N ARG A 27 -3.83 11.04 4.40
CA ARG A 27 -2.80 12.09 4.50
C ARG A 27 -1.53 11.72 3.72
N LEU A 28 -1.09 10.47 3.78
CA LEU A 28 0.05 9.98 2.98
C LEU A 28 -0.24 10.05 1.48
N VAL A 29 -1.46 9.69 1.06
CA VAL A 29 -1.90 9.84 -0.33
C VAL A 29 -1.88 11.31 -0.75
N ALA A 30 -2.44 12.21 0.06
CA ALA A 30 -2.44 13.64 -0.24
C ALA A 30 -1.02 14.23 -0.30
N ALA A 31 -0.09 13.68 0.49
CA ALA A 31 1.33 14.05 0.47
C ALA A 31 2.13 13.39 -0.68
N GLY A 32 1.51 12.51 -1.48
CA GLY A 32 2.19 11.79 -2.56
C GLY A 32 3.12 10.66 -2.08
N VAL A 33 3.07 10.31 -0.79
CA VAL A 33 3.94 9.29 -0.17
C VAL A 33 3.36 7.87 -0.33
N PHE A 34 2.04 7.73 -0.35
CA PHE A 34 1.35 6.46 -0.57
C PHE A 34 0.53 6.53 -1.88
N PRO A 35 0.44 5.45 -2.67
CA PRO A 35 -0.31 5.45 -3.93
C PRO A 35 -1.77 5.88 -3.77
N ALA A 36 -2.28 6.63 -4.75
CA ALA A 36 -3.68 6.96 -4.80
C ALA A 36 -4.55 5.70 -5.05
N PRO A 37 -5.67 5.53 -4.33
CA PRO A 37 -6.56 4.39 -4.55
C PRO A 37 -7.31 4.47 -5.88
N LEU A 38 -7.59 3.30 -6.44
CA LEU A 38 -8.63 3.09 -7.43
C LEU A 38 -9.99 3.05 -6.73
N LYS A 39 -10.93 3.88 -7.20
CA LYS A 39 -12.28 4.02 -6.64
C LYS A 39 -13.30 3.33 -7.55
N PHE A 40 -14.13 2.45 -6.99
CA PHE A 40 -15.13 1.67 -7.74
C PHE A 40 -16.54 2.28 -7.68
N GLY A 41 -16.65 3.61 -7.57
CA GLY A 41 -17.93 4.31 -7.56
C GLY A 41 -17.77 5.82 -7.40
N ALA A 42 -18.84 6.57 -7.68
CA ALA A 42 -18.81 8.04 -7.64
C ALA A 42 -18.87 8.62 -6.22
N TYR A 43 -19.48 7.91 -5.27
CA TYR A 43 -19.81 8.44 -3.94
C TYR A 43 -18.65 8.38 -2.94
N ALA A 44 -18.68 9.21 -1.89
CA ALA A 44 -17.59 9.29 -0.90
C ALA A 44 -17.34 7.96 -0.16
N GLY A 45 -18.39 7.14 0.05
CA GLY A 45 -18.30 5.83 0.70
C GLY A 45 -17.95 4.66 -0.23
N SER A 46 -17.70 4.90 -1.51
CA SER A 46 -17.42 3.83 -2.47
C SER A 46 -16.17 3.02 -2.08
N ARG A 47 -16.18 1.74 -2.43
CA ARG A 47 -15.03 0.85 -2.20
C ARG A 47 -13.81 1.39 -2.96
N VAL A 48 -12.66 1.22 -2.33
CA VAL A 48 -11.36 1.58 -2.88
C VAL A 48 -10.40 0.39 -2.78
N ALA A 49 -9.47 0.33 -3.72
CA ALA A 49 -8.36 -0.61 -3.68
C ALA A 49 -7.10 0.02 -4.27
N TRP A 50 -5.95 -0.58 -3.98
CA TRP A 50 -4.65 -0.21 -4.54
C TRP A 50 -4.12 -1.35 -5.38
N ARG A 51 -3.19 -1.07 -6.29
CA ARG A 51 -2.48 -2.14 -6.99
C ARG A 51 -1.51 -2.79 -6.00
N TRP A 52 -1.45 -4.12 -6.03
CA TRP A 52 -0.56 -4.90 -5.18
C TRP A 52 0.90 -4.44 -5.30
N LYS A 53 1.37 -4.20 -6.53
CA LYS A 53 2.74 -3.74 -6.81
C LYS A 53 3.10 -2.46 -6.05
N ASP A 54 2.22 -1.46 -6.09
CA ASP A 54 2.47 -0.16 -5.46
C ASP A 54 2.46 -0.28 -3.92
N VAL A 55 1.59 -1.12 -3.37
CA VAL A 55 1.55 -1.41 -1.93
C VAL A 55 2.82 -2.14 -1.49
N ARG A 56 3.25 -3.18 -2.22
CA ARG A 56 4.45 -3.95 -1.90
C ARG A 56 5.67 -3.04 -1.88
N ASN A 57 5.89 -2.26 -2.95
CA ASN A 57 7.02 -1.33 -3.03
C ASN A 57 7.06 -0.38 -1.82
N PHE A 58 5.90 0.19 -1.45
CA PHE A 58 5.83 1.07 -0.29
C PHE A 58 6.17 0.36 1.04
N LEU A 59 5.70 -0.87 1.23
CA LEU A 59 5.99 -1.65 2.44
C LEU A 59 7.46 -2.08 2.50
N ASP A 60 8.05 -2.42 1.37
CA ASP A 60 9.47 -2.77 1.27
C ASP A 60 10.34 -1.56 1.63
N ASP A 61 9.97 -0.35 1.17
CA ASP A 61 10.67 0.89 1.55
C ASP A 61 10.53 1.23 3.05
N LEU A 62 9.45 0.79 3.71
CA LEU A 62 9.23 0.98 5.15
C LEU A 62 10.04 0.01 6.02
N GLN A 63 10.41 -1.15 5.46
CA GLN A 63 11.26 -2.12 6.13
C GLN A 63 12.71 -1.73 5.81
N PRO A 64 13.48 -1.13 6.73
CA PRO A 64 14.90 -0.97 6.48
C PRO A 64 15.47 -2.36 6.25
N VAL A 65 15.91 -2.64 5.02
CA VAL A 65 16.59 -3.88 4.68
C VAL A 65 17.79 -3.95 5.61
N SER A 66 17.74 -4.89 6.56
CA SER A 66 18.92 -5.30 7.31
C SER A 66 19.89 -5.92 6.30
N VAL A 67 20.70 -5.07 5.65
CA VAL A 67 21.82 -5.55 4.86
C VAL A 67 22.81 -6.11 5.87
N SER A 68 22.71 -7.41 6.16
CA SER A 68 23.81 -8.15 6.76
C SER A 68 24.93 -8.16 5.73
N ILE A 69 25.85 -7.20 5.83
CA ILE A 69 27.14 -7.28 5.17
C ILE A 69 27.94 -8.32 5.95
N ASP A 70 27.79 -9.58 5.54
CA ASP A 70 28.76 -10.61 5.84
C ASP A 70 29.67 -10.71 4.61
N GLU A 71 30.74 -9.92 4.61
CA GLU A 71 31.91 -10.22 3.78
C GLU A 71 33.03 -10.64 4.73
N SER A 72 33.40 -11.91 4.59
CA SER A 72 34.52 -12.59 5.24
C SER A 72 35.88 -12.09 4.74
#